data_AF-A0A7S1H8U8-F1
#
_entry.id   AF-A0A7S1H8U8-F1
#
_cell.length_a   1.000
_cell.length_b   1.000
_cell.length_c   1.000
_cell.angle_alpha   90.00
_cell.angle_beta   90.00
_cell.angle_gamma   90.00
#
_symmetry.space_group_name_H-M   'P 1'
#
loop_
_entity.id
_entity.type
_entity.pdbx_description
1 polymer ?
#
loop_
_entity_poly.entity_id
_entity_poly.type
_entity_poly.pdbx_seq_one_letter_code
_entity_poly.pdbx_strand_id
1 'polypeptide(L)'
;NAWDDGRLLRVDYAQSTSLPEFNAAAQQIMRGERTQRDTASPRVLEIDLQTGRLSVAARSEAVEFPVVDPRVVAQRHRFVWYPTAIDTGARWGFNGLMRLDIDSGARERFSFGQDTVVEEHVLVPRPGST
;
A
#
# COMPACT_ATOMS: atom_id res chain seq x y z
N ASN A 1 5.28 -5.69 3.64
CA ASN A 1 6.04 -6.92 3.96
C ASN A 1 7.47 -6.53 4.28
N ALA A 2 8.26 -7.36 4.93
CA ALA A 2 9.66 -7.08 5.20
C ALA A 2 10.50 -8.33 5.00
N TRP A 3 11.78 -8.19 4.66
CA TRP A 3 12.71 -9.32 4.57
C TRP A 3 14.14 -8.86 4.81
N ASP A 4 14.98 -9.81 5.22
CA ASP A 4 16.39 -9.61 5.57
C ASP A 4 17.26 -10.66 4.86
N ASP A 5 18.39 -10.25 4.29
CA ASP A 5 19.40 -11.14 3.71
C ASP A 5 20.74 -11.15 4.49
N GLY A 6 20.76 -10.54 5.68
CA GLY A 6 21.92 -10.37 6.55
C GLY A 6 22.77 -9.13 6.24
N ARG A 7 22.56 -8.50 5.08
CA ARG A 7 23.21 -7.22 4.70
C ARG A 7 22.20 -6.09 4.59
N LEU A 8 21.03 -6.39 4.02
CA LEU A 8 19.98 -5.43 3.74
C LEU A 8 18.67 -5.88 4.39
N LEU A 9 18.11 -5.04 5.25
CA LEU A 9 16.73 -5.16 5.70
C LEU A 9 15.85 -4.27 4.83
N ARG A 10 14.87 -4.85 4.16
CA ARG A 10 13.89 -4.13 3.35
C ARG A 10 12.51 -4.19 4.00
N VAL A 11 11.82 -3.04 4.03
CA VAL A 11 10.48 -2.89 4.61
C VAL A 11 9.60 -2.13 3.64
N ASP A 12 8.55 -2.77 3.15
CA ASP A 12 7.51 -2.17 2.32
C ASP A 12 6.29 -1.83 3.19
N TYR A 13 5.88 -0.55 3.17
CA TYR A 13 4.81 0.00 4.00
C TYR A 13 4.00 1.06 3.25
N ALA A 14 2.78 1.32 3.72
CA ALA A 14 2.00 2.48 3.29
C ALA A 14 2.29 3.64 4.26
N GLN A 15 2.57 4.82 3.73
CA GLN A 15 2.81 6.02 4.54
C GLN A 15 1.73 7.06 4.28
N SER A 16 1.01 7.45 5.33
CA SER A 16 0.04 8.56 5.34
C SER A 16 0.62 9.80 6.03
N THR A 17 -0.21 10.83 6.19
CA THR A 17 0.10 11.97 7.03
C THR A 17 0.36 11.60 8.50
N SER A 18 0.80 12.57 9.28
CA SER A 18 1.03 12.47 10.72
C SER A 18 -0.25 12.08 11.48
N LEU A 19 -0.09 11.37 12.60
CA LEU A 19 -1.24 10.96 13.43
C LEU A 19 -2.16 12.12 13.87
N PRO A 20 -1.66 13.31 14.26
CA PRO A 20 -2.55 14.43 14.60
C PRO A 20 -3.47 14.85 13.45
N GLU A 21 -2.93 14.95 12.23
CA GLU A 21 -3.70 15.30 11.03
C GLU A 21 -4.69 14.20 10.65
N PHE A 22 -4.25 12.95 10.68
CA PHE A 22 -5.13 11.79 10.46
C PHE A 22 -6.30 11.77 11.45
N ASN A 23 -6.02 11.97 12.76
CA ASN A 23 -7.04 11.96 13.80
C ASN A 23 -8.06 13.10 13.62
N ALA A 24 -7.60 14.28 13.21
CA ALA A 24 -8.49 15.40 12.91
C ALA A 24 -9.43 15.06 11.73
N ALA A 25 -8.87 14.51 10.64
CA ALA A 25 -9.67 14.08 9.49
C ALA A 25 -10.65 12.96 9.85
N ALA A 26 -10.23 11.98 10.64
CA ALA A 26 -11.10 10.89 11.11
C ALA A 26 -12.28 11.43 11.93
N GLN A 27 -12.07 12.40 12.82
CA GLN A 27 -13.15 13.04 13.58
C GLN A 27 -14.16 13.78 12.67
N GLN A 28 -13.66 14.48 11.64
CA GLN A 28 -14.50 15.16 10.66
C GLN A 28 -15.36 14.17 9.86
N ILE A 29 -14.76 13.05 9.40
CA ILE A 29 -15.47 11.97 8.72
C ILE A 29 -16.58 11.40 9.61
N MET A 30 -16.31 11.16 10.90
CA MET A 30 -17.31 10.66 11.85
C MET A 30 -18.48 11.63 12.09
N ARG A 31 -18.30 12.92 11.77
CA ARG A 31 -19.37 13.94 11.78
C ARG A 31 -20.08 14.10 10.43
N GLY A 32 -19.70 13.32 9.42
CA GLY A 32 -20.22 13.44 8.05
C GLY A 32 -19.66 14.63 7.29
N GLU A 33 -18.57 15.24 7.77
CA GLU A 33 -17.90 16.35 7.09
C GLU A 33 -17.04 15.81 5.93
N ARG A 34 -16.99 16.57 4.83
CA ARG A 34 -16.07 16.26 3.72
C ARG A 34 -14.68 16.74 4.06
N THR A 35 -13.75 15.82 4.23
CA THR A 35 -12.34 16.12 4.42
C THR A 35 -11.61 16.14 3.08
N GLN A 36 -10.51 16.88 3.02
CA GLN A 36 -9.57 16.73 1.92
C GLN A 36 -9.01 15.30 1.94
N ARG A 37 -8.77 14.75 0.76
CA ARG A 37 -8.29 13.38 0.63
C ARG A 37 -6.85 13.30 1.09
N ASP A 38 -6.61 12.71 2.26
CA ASP A 38 -5.29 12.16 2.57
C ASP A 38 -5.20 10.77 1.96
N THR A 39 -4.08 10.50 1.29
CA THR A 39 -3.85 9.19 0.69
C THR A 39 -2.51 8.68 1.11
N ALA A 40 -2.52 7.56 1.84
CA ALA A 40 -1.31 6.81 2.05
C ALA A 40 -0.76 6.35 0.70
N SER A 41 0.56 6.26 0.63
CA SER A 41 1.27 5.87 -0.58
C SER A 41 2.38 4.86 -0.29
N PRO A 42 2.72 3.98 -1.23
CA PRO A 42 3.72 2.95 -0.97
C PRO A 42 5.10 3.56 -0.71
N ARG A 43 5.82 2.95 0.22
CA ARG A 43 7.21 3.24 0.54
C ARG A 43 8.00 1.94 0.56
N VAL A 44 9.25 2.02 0.10
CA VAL A 44 10.25 0.96 0.26
C VAL A 44 11.39 1.55 1.07
N LEU A 45 11.52 1.13 2.32
CA LEU A 45 12.67 1.45 3.17
C LEU A 45 13.70 0.33 3.02
N GLU A 46 14.93 0.72 2.73
CA GLU A 46 16.08 -0.16 2.75
C GLU A 46 17.07 0.30 3.82
N ILE A 47 17.54 -0.65 4.62
CA ILE A 47 18.45 -0.46 5.74
C ILE A 47 19.69 -1.32 5.47
N ASP A 48 20.82 -0.68 5.15
CA ASP A 48 22.10 -1.38 5.05
C ASP A 48 22.63 -1.61 6.47
N LEU A 49 22.66 -2.87 6.91
CA LEU A 49 22.96 -3.26 8.28
C LEU A 49 24.45 -3.13 8.63
N GLN A 50 25.33 -3.09 7.62
CA GLN A 50 26.77 -2.91 7.84
C GLN A 50 27.13 -1.44 8.10
N THR A 51 26.47 -0.54 7.39
CA THR A 51 26.76 0.90 7.44
C THR A 51 25.76 1.70 8.28
N GLY A 52 24.61 1.11 8.61
CA GLY A 52 23.47 1.81 9.21
C GLY A 52 22.76 2.78 8.27
N ARG A 53 23.07 2.75 6.97
CA ARG A 53 22.52 3.69 5.99
C ARG A 53 21.07 3.34 5.67
N LEU A 54 20.21 4.36 5.66
CA LEU A 54 18.81 4.25 5.27
C LEU A 54 18.60 4.85 3.88
N SER A 55 17.71 4.23 3.10
CA SER A 55 17.16 4.84 1.88
C SER A 55 15.67 4.55 1.77
N VAL A 56 14.90 5.52 1.28
CA VAL A 56 13.44 5.39 1.13
C VAL A 56 13.06 5.74 -0.29
N ALA A 57 12.51 4.77 -1.02
CA ALA A 57 11.85 5.03 -2.29
C ALA A 57 10.38 5.37 -2.06
N ALA A 58 9.97 6.55 -2.51
CA ALA A 58 8.60 7.03 -2.41
C ALA A 58 7.85 6.87 -3.73
N ARG A 59 6.53 6.68 -3.62
CA ARG A 59 5.61 6.59 -4.75
C ARG A 59 4.36 7.42 -4.49
N SER A 60 3.54 7.64 -5.51
CA SER A 60 2.41 8.58 -5.46
C SER A 60 1.03 7.92 -5.57
N GLU A 61 0.96 6.59 -5.74
CA GLU A 61 -0.32 5.92 -5.79
C GLU A 61 -1.07 6.02 -4.44
N ALA A 62 -2.36 6.33 -4.51
CA ALA A 62 -3.25 6.32 -3.36
C ALA A 62 -3.63 4.88 -3.03
N VAL A 63 -3.13 4.36 -1.91
CA VAL A 63 -3.30 2.96 -1.49
C VAL A 63 -3.46 2.85 0.01
N GLU A 64 -4.03 1.73 0.46
CA GLU A 64 -3.89 1.21 1.82
C GLU A 64 -3.98 -0.31 1.78
N PHE A 65 -3.90 -0.97 2.95
CA PHE A 65 -4.11 -2.40 3.13
C PHE A 65 -3.24 -3.27 2.21
N PRO A 66 -1.89 -3.12 2.28
CA PRO A 66 -0.97 -3.92 1.47
C PRO A 66 -1.09 -5.41 1.79
N VAL A 67 -1.24 -6.23 0.75
CA VAL A 67 -1.20 -7.68 0.88
C VAL A 67 -0.16 -8.28 -0.07
N VAL A 68 0.57 -9.26 0.43
CA VAL A 68 1.49 -10.11 -0.36
C VAL A 68 0.97 -11.53 -0.38
N ASP A 69 1.55 -12.37 -1.24
CA ASP A 69 1.28 -13.80 -1.16
C ASP A 69 1.67 -14.33 0.24
N PRO A 70 0.78 -15.04 0.95
CA PRO A 70 1.07 -15.51 2.30
C PRO A 70 2.29 -16.43 2.36
N ARG A 71 2.67 -17.07 1.24
CA ARG A 71 3.83 -17.96 1.14
C ARG A 71 5.18 -17.21 1.17
N VAL A 72 5.18 -15.89 0.99
CA VAL A 72 6.40 -15.05 0.96
C VAL A 72 6.41 -13.99 2.07
N VAL A 73 5.55 -14.12 3.08
CA VAL A 73 5.64 -13.29 4.29
C VAL A 73 7.01 -13.49 4.93
N ALA A 74 7.63 -12.38 5.35
CA ALA A 74 8.99 -12.34 5.90
C ALA A 74 10.10 -12.79 4.91
N GLN A 75 9.79 -12.92 3.63
CA GLN A 75 10.71 -13.36 2.58
C GLN A 75 10.79 -12.34 1.44
N ARG A 76 11.86 -12.46 0.64
CA ARG A 76 11.97 -11.68 -0.60
C ARG A 76 10.78 -11.98 -1.49
N HIS A 77 10.14 -10.92 -1.97
CA HIS A 77 8.94 -10.98 -2.79
C HIS A 77 9.04 -9.91 -3.88
N ARG A 78 8.18 -10.01 -4.89
CA ARG A 78 8.17 -9.09 -6.03
C ARG A 78 6.88 -8.30 -6.17
N PHE A 79 5.77 -8.87 -5.70
CA PHE A 79 4.44 -8.30 -5.93
C PHE A 79 3.76 -7.95 -4.62
N VAL A 80 3.10 -6.79 -4.61
CA VAL A 80 2.23 -6.32 -3.54
C VAL A 80 0.91 -5.88 -4.15
N TRP A 81 -0.20 -6.21 -3.50
CA TRP A 81 -1.54 -5.83 -3.91
C TRP A 81 -2.13 -4.82 -2.94
N TYR A 82 -2.91 -3.90 -3.49
CA TYR A 82 -3.51 -2.81 -2.75
C TYR A 82 -4.93 -2.53 -3.25
N PRO A 83 -5.91 -2.30 -2.37
CA PRO A 83 -6.96 -1.32 -2.61
C PRO A 83 -6.35 0.00 -3.08
N THR A 84 -6.86 0.54 -4.18
CA THR A 84 -6.40 1.81 -4.74
C THR A 84 -7.55 2.67 -5.21
N ALA A 85 -7.30 3.96 -5.31
CA ALA A 85 -8.25 4.91 -5.84
C ALA A 85 -7.97 5.24 -7.31
N ILE A 86 -8.99 5.08 -8.14
CA ILE A 86 -8.94 5.29 -9.58
C ILE A 86 -10.06 6.25 -9.95
N ASP A 87 -9.69 7.47 -10.33
CA ASP A 87 -10.59 8.50 -10.86
C ASP A 87 -11.82 8.78 -9.96
N THR A 88 -11.65 8.75 -8.64
CA THR A 88 -12.77 8.90 -7.68
C THR A 88 -13.18 10.37 -7.45
N GLY A 89 -12.43 11.34 -7.99
CA GLY A 89 -12.66 12.77 -7.73
C GLY A 89 -12.70 13.07 -6.22
N ALA A 90 -13.79 13.69 -5.76
CA ALA A 90 -14.02 14.03 -4.36
C ALA A 90 -14.63 12.89 -3.52
N ARG A 91 -14.89 11.72 -4.12
CA ARG A 91 -15.43 10.56 -3.41
C ARG A 91 -14.36 9.92 -2.53
N TRP A 92 -14.77 9.52 -1.33
CA TRP A 92 -13.92 8.80 -0.39
C TRP A 92 -13.75 7.32 -0.78
N GLY A 93 -12.76 6.69 -0.14
CA GLY A 93 -12.50 5.26 -0.26
C GLY A 93 -11.72 4.85 -1.50
N PHE A 94 -11.54 3.55 -1.62
CA PHE A 94 -10.88 2.88 -2.75
C PHE A 94 -11.95 2.25 -3.64
N ASN A 95 -11.75 2.29 -4.94
CA ASN A 95 -12.67 1.70 -5.93
C ASN A 95 -11.95 0.78 -6.92
N GLY A 96 -10.71 0.42 -6.62
CA GLY A 96 -9.88 -0.36 -7.51
C GLY A 96 -8.92 -1.27 -6.77
N LEU A 97 -8.35 -2.20 -7.53
CA LEU A 97 -7.27 -3.08 -7.11
C LEU A 97 -6.03 -2.72 -7.93
N MET A 98 -4.89 -2.59 -7.26
CA MET A 98 -3.59 -2.42 -7.89
C MET A 98 -2.70 -3.61 -7.56
N ARG A 99 -2.05 -4.17 -8.58
CA ARG A 99 -0.84 -5.00 -8.42
C ARG A 99 0.37 -4.11 -8.67
N LEU A 100 1.29 -4.08 -7.72
CA LEU A 100 2.57 -3.40 -7.82
C LEU A 100 3.70 -4.42 -7.95
N ASP A 101 4.51 -4.27 -9.00
CA ASP A 101 5.84 -4.88 -9.10
C ASP A 101 6.86 -3.96 -8.42
N ILE A 102 7.39 -4.40 -7.29
CA ILE A 102 8.23 -3.54 -6.43
C ILE A 102 9.67 -3.40 -6.94
N ASP A 103 10.09 -4.24 -7.88
CA ASP A 103 11.44 -4.22 -8.46
C ASP A 103 11.49 -3.30 -9.68
N SER A 104 10.54 -3.44 -10.59
CA SER A 104 10.46 -2.62 -11.82
C SER A 104 9.66 -1.33 -11.63
N GLY A 105 8.78 -1.29 -10.64
CA GLY A 105 7.82 -0.23 -10.46
C GLY A 105 6.66 -0.25 -11.46
N ALA A 106 6.45 -1.35 -12.19
CA ALA A 106 5.26 -1.55 -13.02
C ALA A 106 3.99 -1.70 -12.18
N ARG A 107 2.86 -1.21 -12.70
CA ARG A 107 1.56 -1.25 -12.04
C ARG A 107 0.50 -1.75 -13.00
N GLU A 108 -0.33 -2.65 -12.51
CA GLU A 108 -1.59 -3.01 -13.13
C GLU A 108 -2.72 -2.60 -12.21
N ARG A 109 -3.77 -2.04 -12.79
CA ARG A 109 -4.90 -1.47 -12.05
C ARG A 109 -6.21 -1.94 -12.66
N PHE A 110 -7.15 -2.31 -11.80
CA PHE A 110 -8.51 -2.64 -12.16
C PHE A 110 -9.46 -1.72 -11.39
N SER A 111 -10.42 -1.09 -12.08
CA SER A 111 -11.45 -0.25 -11.46
C SER A 111 -12.77 -1.01 -11.40
N PHE A 112 -13.42 -0.99 -10.24
CA PHE A 112 -14.76 -1.52 -10.02
C PHE A 112 -15.86 -0.48 -10.31
N GLY A 113 -15.52 0.66 -10.92
CA GLY A 113 -16.45 1.75 -11.23
C GLY A 113 -16.60 2.76 -10.08
N GLN A 114 -17.49 3.74 -10.28
CA GLN A 114 -17.69 4.85 -9.33
C GLN A 114 -18.65 4.51 -8.18
N ASP A 115 -19.45 3.46 -8.34
CA ASP A 115 -20.47 3.06 -7.38
C ASP A 115 -19.96 2.06 -6.33
N THR A 116 -18.71 1.63 -6.44
CA THR A 116 -18.11 0.61 -5.57
C THR A 116 -17.12 1.23 -4.58
N VAL A 117 -17.19 0.82 -3.30
CA VAL A 117 -16.07 0.95 -2.35
C VAL A 117 -15.51 -0.45 -2.12
N VAL A 118 -14.18 -0.59 -2.14
CA VAL A 118 -13.50 -1.84 -1.79
C VAL A 118 -12.70 -1.67 -0.52
N GLU A 119 -12.66 -2.74 0.28
CA GLU A 119 -11.92 -2.83 1.53
C GLU A 119 -10.65 -3.69 1.35
N GLU A 120 -10.02 -4.10 2.45
CA GLU A 120 -8.88 -5.01 2.47
C GLU A 120 -9.16 -6.29 1.65
N HIS A 121 -8.28 -6.56 0.69
CA HIS A 121 -8.35 -7.76 -0.14
C HIS A 121 -7.57 -8.90 0.50
N VAL A 122 -8.12 -10.10 0.45
CA VAL A 122 -7.41 -11.32 0.90
C VAL A 122 -6.83 -12.05 -0.31
N LEU A 123 -5.53 -12.35 -0.27
CA LEU A 123 -4.87 -13.11 -1.32
C LEU A 123 -4.89 -14.61 -0.99
N VAL A 124 -5.49 -15.39 -1.88
CA VAL A 124 -5.56 -16.86 -1.78
C VAL A 124 -4.75 -17.48 -2.92
N PRO A 125 -3.59 -18.13 -2.63
CA PRO A 125 -2.81 -18.79 -3.66
C PRO A 125 -3.57 -20.02 -4.18
N ARG A 126 -3.49 -20.27 -5.49
CA ARG A 126 -4.09 -21.45 -6.10
C ARG A 126 -3.34 -22.70 -5.63
N PRO A 127 -4.03 -23.79 -5.24
CA PRO A 127 -3.35 -25.06 -4.97
C PRO A 127 -2.46 -25.48 -6.15
N GLY A 128 -1.20 -25.83 -5.86
CA GLY A 128 -0.21 -26.23 -6.86
C GLY A 128 0.37 -25.10 -7.71
N SER A 129 0.01 -23.83 -7.49
CA SER A 129 0.74 -22.72 -8.11
C SER A 129 2.07 -22.48 -7.40
N THR A 130 3.04 -21.96 -8.15
CA THR A 130 4.26 -21.36 -7.61
C THR A 130 4.11 -19.86 -7.62
#